data_AF-A0A382LNB9-F1
#
_entry.id   AF-A0A382LNB9-F1
#
_cell.length_a   1.000
_cell.length_b   1.000
_cell.length_c   1.000
_cell.angle_alpha   90.00
_cell.angle_beta   90.00
_cell.angle_gamma   90.00
#
_symmetry.space_group_name_H-M   'P 1'
#
loop_
_entity.id
_entity.type
_entity.pdbx_description
1 polymer ?
#
loop_
_entity_poly.entity_id
_entity_poly.type
_entity_poly.pdbx_seq_one_letter_code
_entity_poly.pdbx_strand_id
1 'polypeptide(L)'
;MPPTFKELTAFFGEEGADKVGHTNKSYVAHAIGVYTDLKEWGFDEEFARIGLFHSIYGTQLFQGFTLPLERRGDIRRMIGDHPEFL
;
A
#
# COMPACT_ATOMS: atom_id res chain seq x y z
N MET A 1 13.96 -1.34 12.81
CA MET A 1 13.34 -0.01 12.66
C MET A 1 12.17 -0.15 11.70
N PRO A 2 11.06 0.57 11.88
CA PRO A 2 9.97 0.58 10.91
C PRO A 2 10.48 1.07 9.54
N PRO A 3 9.92 0.56 8.42
CA PRO A 3 10.27 1.06 7.09
C PRO A 3 9.95 2.54 6.96
N THR A 4 10.81 3.26 6.26
CA THR A 4 10.62 4.66 5.90
C THR A 4 9.58 4.79 4.79
N PHE A 5 8.93 5.95 4.69
CA PHE A 5 7.98 6.24 3.60
C PHE A 5 8.60 6.02 2.20
N LYS A 6 9.90 6.30 2.04
CA LYS A 6 10.63 6.03 0.80
C LYS A 6 10.72 4.53 0.48
N GLU A 7 11.00 3.68 1.47
CA GLU A 7 11.04 2.22 1.28
C GLU A 7 9.65 1.66 0.96
N LEU A 8 8.62 2.16 1.65
CA LEU A 8 7.24 1.76 1.38
C LEU A 8 6.80 2.10 -0.05
N THR A 9 7.11 3.30 -0.53
CA THR A 9 6.73 3.74 -1.88
C THR A 9 7.61 3.13 -2.97
N ALA A 10 8.88 2.85 -2.68
CA ALA A 10 9.78 2.13 -3.60
C ALA A 10 9.27 0.73 -3.93
N PHE A 11 8.71 0.02 -2.94
CA PHE A 11 8.12 -1.31 -3.13
C PHE A 11 7.11 -1.33 -4.29
N PHE A 12 6.24 -0.33 -4.40
CA PHE A 12 5.27 -0.28 -5.50
C PHE A 12 5.93 -0.17 -6.88
N GLY A 13 7.05 0.55 -6.98
CA GLY A 13 7.80 0.66 -8.23
C GLY A 13 8.52 -0.64 -8.58
N GLU A 14 9.07 -1.33 -7.58
CA GLU A 14 9.70 -2.65 -7.74
C GLU A 14 8.69 -3.70 -8.24
N GLU A 15 7.45 -3.62 -7.77
CA GLU A 15 6.33 -4.47 -8.23
C GLU A 15 5.71 -4.02 -9.56
N GLY A 16 6.15 -2.89 -10.13
CA GLY A 16 5.57 -2.31 -11.36
C GLY A 16 4.17 -1.73 -11.19
N ALA A 17 3.72 -1.55 -9.95
CA ALA A 17 2.42 -1.03 -9.59
C ALA A 17 2.31 0.49 -9.87
N ASP A 18 3.44 1.19 -10.01
CA ASP A 18 3.56 2.59 -10.42
C ASP A 18 3.05 2.87 -11.84
N LYS A 19 3.08 1.86 -12.71
CA LYS A 19 2.61 1.92 -14.10
C LYS A 19 1.12 1.68 -14.25
N VAL A 20 0.44 1.32 -13.16
CA VAL A 20 -0.97 0.91 -13.18
C VAL A 20 -1.84 2.15 -13.01
N GLY A 21 -2.73 2.39 -13.97
CA GLY A 21 -3.75 3.43 -13.87
C GLY A 21 -4.80 3.09 -12.81
N HIS A 22 -5.24 4.07 -12.04
CA HIS A 22 -6.28 3.94 -11.03
C HIS A 22 -7.14 5.20 -10.98
N THR A 23 -8.39 5.09 -11.44
CA THR A 23 -9.31 6.21 -11.67
C THR A 23 -8.68 7.28 -12.58
N ASN A 24 -8.26 8.43 -12.02
CA ASN A 24 -7.71 9.58 -12.75
C ASN A 24 -6.20 9.78 -12.56
N LYS A 25 -5.53 8.89 -11.81
CA LYS A 25 -4.09 8.97 -11.49
C LYS A 25 -3.47 7.57 -11.48
N SER A 26 -2.18 7.43 -11.17
CA SER A 26 -1.59 6.11 -10.96
C SER A 26 -2.09 5.50 -9.66
N TYR A 27 -2.07 4.17 -9.58
CA TYR A 27 -2.38 3.43 -8.35
C TYR A 27 -1.51 3.89 -7.18
N VAL A 28 -0.21 4.10 -7.40
CA VAL A 28 0.71 4.61 -6.37
C VAL A 28 0.33 6.02 -5.91
N ALA A 29 -0.07 6.91 -6.82
CA ALA A 29 -0.54 8.25 -6.44
C ALA A 29 -1.88 8.21 -5.69
N HIS A 30 -2.71 7.19 -5.90
CA HIS A 30 -3.90 6.96 -5.09
C HIS A 30 -3.52 6.47 -3.69
N ALA A 31 -2.68 5.44 -3.60
CA ALA A 31 -2.19 4.88 -2.34
C ALA A 31 -1.51 5.94 -1.45
N ILE A 32 -0.63 6.77 -2.03
CA ILE A 32 0.02 7.89 -1.33
C ILE A 32 -1.02 8.92 -0.85
N GLY A 33 -2.05 9.20 -1.65
CA GLY A 33 -3.15 10.08 -1.24
C GLY A 33 -3.85 9.55 0.01
N VAL A 34 -4.19 8.26 0.04
CA VAL A 34 -4.82 7.62 1.22
C VAL A 34 -3.90 7.71 2.44
N TYR A 35 -2.60 7.44 2.29
CA TYR A 35 -1.63 7.62 3.37
C TYR A 35 -1.66 9.06 3.91
N THR A 36 -1.60 10.06 3.04
CA THR A 36 -1.61 11.48 3.42
C THR A 36 -2.92 11.86 4.12
N ASP A 37 -4.06 11.47 3.56
CA ASP A 37 -5.39 11.75 4.14
C ASP A 37 -5.47 11.20 5.58
N LEU A 38 -5.00 9.97 5.81
CA LEU A 38 -4.98 9.35 7.14
C LEU A 38 -4.10 10.13 8.12
N LYS A 39 -2.92 10.59 7.69
CA LYS A 39 -2.04 11.43 8.52
C LYS A 39 -2.71 12.78 8.83
N GLU A 40 -3.36 13.40 7.86
CA GLU A 40 -4.06 14.68 8.02
C GLU A 40 -5.28 14.55 8.96
N TRP A 41 -5.95 13.41 8.95
CA TRP A 41 -7.05 13.09 9.87
C TRP A 41 -6.57 12.72 11.28
N GLY A 42 -5.27 12.72 11.53
CA GLY A 42 -4.68 12.50 12.86
C GLY A 42 -4.45 11.03 13.21
N PHE A 43 -4.56 10.11 12.25
CA PHE A 43 -4.17 8.72 12.48
C PHE A 43 -2.65 8.59 12.61
N ASP A 44 -2.22 7.56 13.35
CA ASP A 44 -0.81 7.30 13.57
C ASP A 44 -0.11 6.77 12.30
N GLU A 45 1.22 6.65 12.41
CA GLU A 45 2.04 6.13 11.31
C GLU A 45 1.69 4.69 10.93
N GLU A 46 1.33 3.86 11.90
CA GLU A 46 1.00 2.46 11.64
C GLU A 46 -0.26 2.35 10.78
N PHE A 47 -1.31 3.06 11.16
CA PHE A 47 -2.57 3.08 10.45
C PHE A 47 -2.45 3.68 9.05
N ALA A 48 -1.69 4.77 8.89
CA ALA A 48 -1.44 5.36 7.59
C ALA A 48 -0.72 4.39 6.64
N ARG A 49 0.25 3.61 7.14
CA ARG A 49 0.91 2.57 6.35
C ARG A 49 -0.04 1.46 5.92
N ILE A 50 -0.96 1.02 6.78
CA ILE A 50 -1.99 0.05 6.40
C ILE A 50 -2.82 0.61 5.23
N GLY A 51 -3.25 1.87 5.33
CA GLY A 51 -3.97 2.56 4.27
C GLY A 51 -3.20 2.62 2.94
N LEU A 52 -1.87 2.77 2.99
CA LEU A 52 -1.02 2.74 1.79
C LEU A 52 -1.14 1.42 1.02
N PHE A 53 -1.31 0.29 1.71
CA PHE A 53 -1.38 -1.05 1.09
C PHE A 53 -2.82 -1.59 0.93
N HIS A 54 -3.86 -0.80 1.22
CA HIS A 54 -5.24 -1.27 1.37
C HIS A 54 -5.85 -2.03 0.16
N SER A 55 -5.28 -1.86 -1.04
CA SER A 55 -5.73 -2.52 -2.27
C SER A 55 -4.65 -3.39 -2.93
N ILE A 56 -3.57 -3.75 -2.22
CA ILE A 56 -2.38 -4.40 -2.80
C ILE A 56 -2.67 -5.80 -3.40
N TYR A 57 -3.66 -6.51 -2.85
CA TYR A 57 -4.10 -7.83 -3.34
C TYR A 57 -5.22 -7.75 -4.38
N GLY A 58 -5.53 -6.55 -4.87
CA GLY A 58 -6.68 -6.31 -5.75
C GLY A 58 -8.02 -6.31 -5.02
N THR A 59 -9.01 -5.78 -5.70
CA THR A 59 -10.42 -5.83 -5.28
C THR A 59 -11.29 -6.23 -6.47
N GLN A 60 -12.57 -6.57 -6.27
CA GLN A 60 -13.44 -6.94 -7.39
C GLN A 60 -13.44 -5.92 -8.54
N LEU A 61 -13.29 -4.63 -8.24
CA LEU A 61 -13.24 -3.55 -9.23
C LEU A 61 -11.82 -3.10 -9.61
N PHE A 62 -10.79 -3.64 -8.95
CA PHE A 62 -9.38 -3.34 -9.21
C PHE A 62 -8.56 -4.62 -9.36
N GLN A 63 -8.35 -5.03 -10.61
CA GLN A 63 -7.59 -6.23 -10.96
C GLN A 63 -6.40 -5.91 -11.89
N GLY A 64 -6.13 -4.62 -12.17
CA GLY A 64 -5.00 -4.20 -13.00
C GLY A 64 -3.63 -4.43 -12.37
N PHE A 65 -3.61 -4.61 -11.04
CA PHE A 65 -2.46 -5.06 -10.26
C PHE A 65 -2.96 -5.91 -9.10
N THR A 66 -2.31 -7.05 -8.87
CA THR A 66 -2.51 -7.87 -7.69
C THR A 66 -1.17 -8.44 -7.26
N LEU A 67 -0.79 -8.25 -6.00
CA LEU A 67 0.34 -8.95 -5.43
C LEU A 67 -0.09 -10.40 -5.13
N PRO A 68 0.69 -11.43 -5.50
CA PRO A 68 0.38 -12.82 -5.16
C PRO A 68 0.32 -13.04 -3.64
N LEU A 69 -0.61 -13.87 -3.17
CA LEU A 69 -0.80 -14.11 -1.73
C LEU A 69 0.39 -14.84 -1.07
N GLU A 70 1.21 -15.52 -1.85
CA GLU A 70 2.47 -16.13 -1.39
C GLU A 70 3.44 -15.05 -0.88
N ARG A 71 3.27 -13.80 -1.33
CA ARG A 71 4.10 -12.65 -0.98
C ARG A 71 3.55 -11.80 0.16
N ARG A 72 2.50 -12.25 0.86
CA ARG A 72 2.00 -11.58 2.09
C ARG A 72 3.09 -11.36 3.14
N GLY A 73 4.12 -12.22 3.17
CA GLY A 73 5.28 -12.04 4.03
C GLY A 73 6.05 -10.74 3.77
N ASP A 74 6.00 -10.20 2.56
CA ASP A 74 6.62 -8.92 2.21
C ASP A 74 5.81 -7.76 2.80
N ILE A 75 4.48 -7.85 2.72
CA ILE A 75 3.58 -6.85 3.29
C ILE A 75 3.63 -6.88 4.82
N ARG A 76 3.75 -8.06 5.46
CA ARG A 76 4.01 -8.17 6.92
C ARG A 76 5.21 -7.33 7.35
N ARG A 77 6.28 -7.33 6.56
CA ARG A 77 7.48 -6.52 6.87
C ARG A 77 7.24 -5.02 6.70
N MET A 78 6.26 -4.63 5.90
CA MET A 78 5.90 -3.23 5.65
C MET A 78 4.92 -2.66 6.67
N ILE A 79 3.86 -3.41 7.01
CA ILE A 79 2.74 -2.92 7.84
C ILE A 79 2.64 -3.61 9.21
N GLY A 80 3.40 -4.68 9.44
CA GLY A 80 3.37 -5.47 10.68
C GLY A 80 2.52 -6.75 10.57
N ASP A 81 2.75 -7.67 11.51
CA ASP A 81 2.09 -8.99 11.50
C ASP A 81 0.59 -8.92 11.79
N HIS A 82 0.18 -8.10 12.76
CA HIS A 82 -1.22 -8.00 13.15
C HIS A 82 -2.08 -7.34 12.06
N PRO A 83 -1.68 -6.20 11.47
CA PRO A 83 -2.46 -5.60 10.39
C PRO A 83 -2.58 -6.46 9.15
N GLU A 84 -1.53 -7.19 8.79
CA GLU A 84 -1.55 -8.11 7.65
C GLU A 84 -2.31 -9.42 7.95
N PHE A 85 -2.67 -9.70 9.20
CA PHE A 85 -3.50 -10.88 9.51
C PHE A 85 -5.00 -10.61 9.32
N LEU A 86 -5.45 -9.39 9.60
CA LEU A 86 -6.84 -8.94 9.49
C LEU A 86 -7.34 -8.94 8.04
#